data_AF-A0A1B2E390-F1
#
_entry.id   AF-A0A1B2E390-F1
#
_cell.length_a   1.000
_cell.length_b   1.000
_cell.length_c   1.000
_cell.angle_alpha   90.00
_cell.angle_beta   90.00
_cell.angle_gamma   90.00
#
_symmetry.space_group_name_H-M   'P 1'
#
loop_
_entity.id
_entity.type
_entity.pdbx_description
1 polymer ?
#
loop_
_entity_poly.entity_id
_entity_poly.type
_entity_poly.pdbx_seq_one_letter_code
_entity_poly.pdbx_strand_id
1 'polypeptide(L)'
;MQQGGKDKQAWAGSLRRWVSTLAEAAAEALSGRVTSWEISSNLRESRKQWSWDPIAARGLRSELKRIVRRQQKELKMSVSPPAMSLPFIRSVNTAEGLHAREQEVVESIQSTVEDANRSNITRTEAYLSCYEAFPELHWAFLAHMVSRNAGWNMTDLQGGLLSDLTDSEFQVNLFRFLERCNALIFQDAYPQLLLYMHSRKLGEPLFHLLPCFHVSAFMLPFWQHFWQEPDHGAMLAVALILNEQNYIEGRVAQDPYFRSRVLKHPYFRLHELARFNQILFPLGQTEAVTRGVDPFGTSHKLPLRPLAGLTIPRFDSLTARIKAGKSLYGLLFGYEEVHRRALAFARSTPHRGSRSEYWPALFTADKQEAINSGKESSVLMESEWLPSGNRLYSPALESVWQDTPAGPIPRYDWYRSSAKLRHFREPDRPLLLDMTHAHRAQLEKTAMAHDVSHMKQARP
;
A
#
# COMPACT_ATOMS: atom_id res chain seq x y z
N MET A 1 -44.51 14.33 -35.01
CA MET A 1 -44.76 13.41 -33.88
C MET A 1 -44.07 12.05 -33.99
N GLN A 2 -43.34 11.71 -35.07
CA GLN A 2 -42.64 10.42 -35.20
C GLN A 2 -41.22 10.36 -34.59
N GLN A 3 -40.57 11.51 -34.32
CA GLN A 3 -39.23 11.54 -33.70
C GLN A 3 -39.25 11.13 -32.21
N GLY A 4 -40.22 11.62 -31.43
CA GLY A 4 -40.32 11.36 -29.98
C GLY A 4 -40.69 9.92 -29.60
N GLY A 5 -41.16 9.11 -30.54
CA GLY A 5 -41.41 7.68 -30.34
C GLY A 5 -40.13 6.83 -30.43
N LYS A 6 -39.22 7.17 -31.35
CA LYS A 6 -37.93 6.49 -31.52
C LYS A 6 -36.98 6.75 -30.36
N ASP A 7 -36.94 7.97 -29.83
CA ASP A 7 -36.10 8.32 -28.68
C ASP A 7 -36.58 7.64 -27.38
N LYS A 8 -37.89 7.50 -27.19
CA LYS A 8 -38.44 6.74 -26.05
C LYS A 8 -38.17 5.24 -26.16
N GLN A 9 -38.22 4.67 -27.36
CA GLN A 9 -37.88 3.26 -27.61
C GLN A 9 -36.38 2.98 -27.41
N ALA A 10 -35.50 3.87 -27.88
CA ALA A 10 -34.05 3.77 -27.68
C ALA A 10 -33.68 3.90 -26.20
N TRP A 11 -34.32 4.83 -25.48
CA TRP A 11 -34.11 5.00 -24.04
C TRP A 11 -34.62 3.79 -23.23
N ALA A 12 -35.80 3.25 -23.55
CA ALA A 12 -36.34 2.06 -22.90
C ALA A 12 -35.52 0.79 -23.21
N GLY A 13 -34.98 0.66 -24.43
CA GLY A 13 -34.07 -0.42 -24.83
C GLY A 13 -32.73 -0.36 -24.10
N SER A 14 -32.17 0.86 -23.97
CA SER A 14 -30.99 1.11 -23.14
C SER A 14 -31.27 0.78 -21.67
N LEU A 15 -32.38 1.25 -21.10
CA LEU A 15 -32.75 0.97 -19.70
C LEU A 15 -32.94 -0.53 -19.42
N ARG A 16 -33.56 -1.27 -20.33
CA ARG A 16 -33.72 -2.74 -20.21
C ARG A 16 -32.38 -3.46 -20.28
N ARG A 17 -31.50 -3.06 -21.19
CA ARG A 17 -30.13 -3.58 -21.27
C ARG A 17 -29.41 -3.28 -19.95
N TRP A 18 -29.46 -2.05 -19.47
CA TRP A 18 -28.90 -1.65 -18.17
C TRP A 18 -29.40 -2.50 -16.99
N VAL A 19 -30.70 -2.77 -16.91
CA VAL A 19 -31.27 -3.59 -15.83
C VAL A 19 -30.85 -5.06 -15.94
N SER A 20 -30.81 -5.63 -17.15
CA SER A 20 -30.30 -7.00 -17.33
C SER A 20 -28.80 -7.10 -17.04
N THR A 21 -28.02 -6.08 -17.43
CA THR A 21 -26.58 -5.99 -17.16
C THR A 21 -26.29 -5.88 -15.66
N LEU A 22 -27.13 -5.17 -14.90
CA LEU A 22 -27.03 -5.12 -13.43
C LEU A 22 -27.41 -6.46 -12.77
N ALA A 23 -28.38 -7.18 -13.33
CA ALA A 23 -28.78 -8.49 -12.83
C ALA A 23 -27.72 -9.58 -13.10
N GLU A 24 -27.11 -9.57 -14.30
CA GLU A 24 -25.99 -10.44 -14.67
C GLU A 24 -24.76 -10.15 -13.80
N ALA A 25 -24.37 -8.88 -13.64
CA ALA A 25 -23.28 -8.49 -12.74
C ALA A 25 -23.56 -8.88 -11.27
N ALA A 26 -24.82 -8.85 -10.83
CA ALA A 26 -25.20 -9.29 -9.48
C ALA A 26 -25.14 -10.82 -9.30
N ALA A 27 -25.54 -11.59 -10.32
CA ALA A 27 -25.45 -13.04 -10.33
C ALA A 27 -23.99 -13.51 -10.39
N GLU A 28 -23.16 -12.87 -11.23
CA GLU A 28 -21.71 -13.09 -11.28
C GLU A 28 -21.02 -12.72 -9.96
N ALA A 29 -21.45 -11.64 -9.30
CA ALA A 29 -20.93 -11.27 -7.99
C ALA A 29 -21.27 -12.30 -6.90
N LEU A 30 -22.42 -13.00 -7.00
CA LEU A 30 -22.79 -14.09 -6.08
C LEU A 30 -21.98 -15.36 -6.36
N SER A 31 -21.87 -15.77 -7.64
CA SER A 31 -21.02 -16.90 -8.03
C SER A 31 -19.55 -16.66 -7.66
N GLY A 32 -19.04 -15.45 -7.94
CA GLY A 32 -17.67 -15.05 -7.62
C GLY A 32 -17.36 -15.08 -6.13
N ARG A 33 -18.35 -14.87 -5.24
CA ARG A 33 -18.14 -15.02 -3.79
C ARG A 33 -17.89 -16.46 -3.36
N VAL A 34 -18.58 -17.43 -3.98
CA VAL A 34 -18.38 -18.85 -3.69
C VAL A 34 -16.99 -19.27 -4.17
N THR A 35 -16.65 -18.91 -5.42
CA THR A 35 -15.33 -19.16 -5.99
C THR A 35 -14.21 -18.51 -5.19
N SER A 36 -14.37 -17.25 -4.75
CA SER A 36 -13.39 -16.59 -3.88
C SER A 36 -13.18 -17.32 -2.55
N TRP A 37 -14.23 -17.92 -1.98
CA TRP A 37 -14.12 -18.73 -0.77
C TRP A 37 -13.36 -20.03 -0.99
N GLU A 38 -13.59 -20.71 -2.12
CA GLU A 38 -12.86 -21.92 -2.52
C GLU A 38 -11.38 -21.63 -2.78
N ILE A 39 -11.07 -20.62 -3.60
CA ILE A 39 -9.69 -20.18 -3.85
C ILE A 39 -9.01 -19.80 -2.53
N SER A 40 -9.70 -19.04 -1.68
CA SER A 40 -9.18 -18.70 -0.36
C SER A 40 -8.97 -19.93 0.52
N SER A 41 -9.79 -20.97 0.39
CA SER A 41 -9.60 -22.22 1.13
C SER A 41 -8.31 -22.93 0.71
N ASN A 42 -8.07 -23.05 -0.59
CA ASN A 42 -6.87 -23.69 -1.13
C ASN A 42 -5.60 -22.91 -0.72
N LEU A 43 -5.65 -21.57 -0.77
CA LEU A 43 -4.54 -20.72 -0.31
C LEU A 43 -4.25 -20.82 1.20
N ARG A 44 -5.19 -21.35 2.00
CA ARG A 44 -5.05 -21.52 3.46
C ARG A 44 -4.56 -22.91 3.88
N GLU A 45 -4.39 -23.85 2.94
CA GLU A 45 -3.97 -25.23 3.24
C GLU A 45 -2.66 -25.26 4.03
N SER A 46 -1.65 -24.53 3.56
CA SER A 46 -0.35 -24.41 4.22
C SER A 46 -0.23 -23.12 5.02
N ARG A 47 -0.41 -23.22 6.34
CA ARG A 47 -0.22 -22.08 7.25
C ARG A 47 1.25 -21.92 7.58
N LYS A 48 1.75 -20.70 7.39
CA LYS A 48 3.08 -20.32 7.84
C LYS A 48 3.01 -19.93 9.32
N GLN A 49 3.78 -20.63 10.14
CA GLN A 49 3.95 -20.22 11.53
C GLN A 49 4.87 -19.00 11.57
N TRP A 50 4.50 -18.03 12.41
CA TRP A 50 5.39 -16.98 12.84
C TRP A 50 5.51 -17.07 14.35
N SER A 51 6.65 -16.68 14.88
CA SER A 51 6.85 -16.64 16.32
C SER A 51 6.26 -15.35 16.90
N TRP A 52 5.46 -15.50 17.95
CA TRP A 52 4.95 -14.39 18.75
C TRP A 52 4.96 -14.84 20.21
N ASP A 53 6.00 -14.47 20.96
CA ASP A 53 6.06 -14.74 22.40
C ASP A 53 5.22 -13.72 23.20
N PRO A 54 4.15 -14.15 23.89
CA PRO A 54 3.37 -13.28 24.75
C PRO A 54 4.15 -12.71 25.94
N ILE A 55 5.20 -13.39 26.42
CA ILE A 55 6.04 -12.94 27.53
C ILE A 55 6.92 -11.78 27.07
N ALA A 56 7.71 -11.95 26.01
CA ALA A 56 8.48 -10.88 25.40
C ALA A 56 7.60 -9.68 25.02
N ALA A 57 6.42 -9.91 24.43
CA ALA A 57 5.47 -8.84 24.13
C ALA A 57 5.00 -8.07 25.38
N ARG A 58 4.85 -8.72 26.54
CA ARG A 58 4.56 -8.05 27.82
C ARG A 58 5.78 -7.28 28.35
N GLY A 59 6.98 -7.82 28.19
CA GLY A 59 8.24 -7.17 28.52
C GLY A 59 8.41 -5.85 27.76
N LEU A 60 8.29 -5.90 26.43
CA LEU A 60 8.36 -4.74 25.53
C LEU A 60 7.33 -3.66 25.91
N ARG A 61 6.07 -4.05 26.21
CA ARG A 61 5.05 -3.10 26.68
C ARG A 61 5.44 -2.42 27.99
N SER A 62 6.11 -3.13 28.90
CA SER A 62 6.54 -2.61 30.20
C SER A 62 7.69 -1.62 30.04
N GLU A 63 8.65 -1.94 29.17
CA GLU A 63 9.75 -1.04 28.80
C GLU A 63 9.24 0.25 28.15
N LEU A 64 8.32 0.15 27.19
CA LEU A 64 7.71 1.30 26.54
C LEU A 64 6.98 2.22 27.53
N LYS A 65 6.27 1.65 28.52
CA LYS A 65 5.68 2.43 29.62
C LYS A 65 6.74 3.15 30.46
N ARG A 66 7.91 2.54 30.68
CA ARG A 66 9.04 3.15 31.40
C ARG A 66 9.61 4.34 30.62
N ILE A 67 9.74 4.22 29.29
CA ILE A 67 10.14 5.33 28.41
C ILE A 67 9.19 6.52 28.56
N VAL A 68 7.87 6.30 28.48
CA VAL A 68 6.88 7.37 28.65
C VAL A 68 6.99 8.05 30.02
N ARG A 69 7.12 7.26 31.11
CA ARG A 69 7.29 7.82 32.47
C ARG A 69 8.54 8.69 32.59
N ARG A 70 9.66 8.25 31.99
CA ARG A 70 10.90 9.01 31.97
C ARG A 70 10.74 10.34 31.21
N GLN A 71 10.18 10.29 30.00
CA GLN A 71 9.92 11.51 29.21
C GLN A 71 8.99 12.49 29.94
N GLN A 72 7.97 11.99 30.64
CA GLN A 72 7.07 12.82 31.44
C GLN A 72 7.76 13.45 32.66
N LYS A 73 8.68 12.73 33.31
CA LYS A 73 9.49 13.27 34.42
C LYS A 73 10.43 14.36 33.93
N GLU A 74 11.12 14.13 32.82
CA GLU A 74 12.02 15.10 32.19
C GLU A 74 11.27 16.38 31.77
N LEU A 75 10.05 16.24 31.21
CA LEU A 75 9.21 17.39 30.86
C LEU A 75 8.84 18.24 32.08
N LYS A 76 8.51 17.60 33.21
CA LYS A 76 8.15 18.29 34.46
C LYS A 76 9.33 18.99 35.14
N MET A 77 10.55 18.52 34.90
CA MET A 77 11.77 19.08 35.48
C MET A 77 12.40 20.18 34.61
N SER A 78 11.92 20.37 33.37
CA SER A 78 12.41 21.43 32.49
C SER A 78 11.80 22.78 32.86
N VAL A 79 12.67 23.76 33.18
CA VAL A 79 12.29 25.11 33.69
C VAL A 79 11.95 26.09 32.54
N SER A 80 12.20 25.72 31.28
CA SER A 80 11.91 26.55 30.11
C SER A 80 10.69 26.01 29.34
N PRO A 81 9.87 26.87 28.69
CA PRO A 81 8.76 26.39 27.88
C PRO A 81 9.30 25.38 26.85
N PRO A 82 8.68 24.21 26.71
CA PRO A 82 9.17 23.20 25.81
C PRO A 82 9.08 23.76 24.39
N ALA A 83 10.22 24.05 23.77
CA ALA A 83 10.30 23.94 22.33
C ALA A 83 9.70 22.58 21.96
N MET A 84 8.95 22.48 20.86
CA MET A 84 8.30 21.22 20.44
C MET A 84 9.26 20.01 20.29
N SER A 85 10.56 20.22 20.46
CA SER A 85 11.62 19.24 20.67
C SER A 85 11.96 19.05 22.17
N LEU A 86 11.28 18.09 22.83
CA LEU A 86 11.69 17.58 24.15
C LEU A 86 13.14 17.03 24.14
N PRO A 87 13.85 17.04 25.29
CA PRO A 87 15.31 16.85 25.41
C PRO A 87 15.90 15.50 24.99
N PHE A 88 15.11 14.47 24.70
CA PHE A 88 15.65 13.20 24.15
C PHE A 88 16.30 13.40 22.77
N ILE A 89 15.89 14.44 22.04
CA ILE A 89 16.43 14.77 20.71
C ILE A 89 17.65 15.72 20.82
N ARG A 90 17.92 16.32 21.98
CA ARG A 90 18.95 17.36 22.10
C ARG A 90 20.37 16.81 22.29
N SER A 91 20.55 15.54 22.68
CA SER A 91 21.88 14.96 22.93
C SER A 91 22.45 14.12 21.78
N VAL A 92 21.75 13.98 20.65
CA VAL A 92 22.22 13.13 19.53
C VAL A 92 22.05 13.80 18.15
N ASN A 93 21.62 15.07 18.13
CA ASN A 93 21.58 15.88 16.91
C ASN A 93 22.91 16.58 16.62
N THR A 94 23.91 16.44 17.49
CA THR A 94 25.29 16.81 17.17
C THR A 94 26.09 15.53 17.01
N ALA A 95 26.88 15.45 15.95
CA ALA A 95 27.93 14.43 15.78
C ALA A 95 28.97 14.44 16.92
N GLU A 96 28.80 15.32 17.93
CA GLU A 96 29.60 15.45 19.13
C GLU A 96 29.39 14.22 20.03
N GLY A 97 30.24 13.22 19.84
CA GLY A 97 30.28 12.01 20.66
C GLY A 97 30.16 10.71 19.87
N LEU A 98 29.94 10.77 18.55
CA LEU A 98 30.04 9.58 17.69
C LEU A 98 31.50 9.24 17.40
N HIS A 99 31.82 7.95 17.42
CA HIS A 99 33.10 7.50 16.88
C HIS A 99 33.13 7.70 15.36
N ALA A 100 34.32 7.91 14.77
CA ALA A 100 34.46 8.15 13.32
C ALA A 100 33.73 7.09 12.47
N ARG A 101 33.82 5.82 12.86
CA ARG A 101 33.12 4.70 12.21
C ARG A 101 31.59 4.84 12.28
N GLU A 102 31.04 5.33 13.39
CA GLU A 102 29.60 5.52 13.54
C GLU A 102 29.12 6.71 12.71
N GLN A 103 29.93 7.76 12.63
CA GLN A 103 29.67 8.89 11.76
C GLN A 103 29.63 8.46 10.29
N GLU A 104 30.59 7.65 9.83
CA GLU A 104 30.58 7.08 8.48
C GLU A 104 29.33 6.24 8.20
N VAL A 105 28.88 5.42 9.18
CA VAL A 105 27.64 4.64 9.05
C VAL A 105 26.42 5.57 8.94
N VAL A 106 26.33 6.61 9.75
CA VAL A 106 25.22 7.57 9.71
C VAL A 106 25.18 8.31 8.38
N GLU A 107 26.31 8.84 7.92
CA GLU A 107 26.42 9.55 6.64
C GLU A 107 26.09 8.65 5.45
N SER A 108 26.61 7.42 5.44
CA SER A 108 26.32 6.42 4.41
C SER A 108 24.83 6.07 4.36
N ILE A 109 24.20 5.84 5.52
CA ILE A 109 22.76 5.56 5.59
C ILE A 109 21.95 6.78 5.11
N GLN A 110 22.30 7.99 5.54
CA GLN A 110 21.59 9.21 5.13
C GLN A 110 21.63 9.42 3.61
N SER A 111 22.81 9.29 3.00
CA SER A 111 22.97 9.37 1.54
C SER A 111 22.17 8.28 0.82
N THR A 112 22.25 7.03 1.29
CA THR A 112 21.49 5.92 0.68
C THR A 112 19.97 6.14 0.78
N VAL A 113 19.50 6.69 1.90
CA VAL A 113 18.08 7.03 2.09
C VAL A 113 17.66 8.14 1.13
N GLU A 114 18.46 9.20 0.98
CA GLU A 114 18.16 10.30 0.06
C GLU A 114 18.02 9.81 -1.39
N ASP A 115 18.98 9.01 -1.86
CA ASP A 115 18.98 8.46 -3.21
C ASP A 115 17.79 7.51 -3.45
N ALA A 116 17.50 6.64 -2.47
CA ALA A 116 16.41 5.68 -2.61
C ALA A 116 15.01 6.30 -2.41
N ASN A 117 14.91 7.44 -1.70
CA ASN A 117 13.63 8.11 -1.42
C ASN A 117 13.13 8.99 -2.59
N ARG A 118 13.87 9.06 -3.70
CA ARG A 118 13.56 9.90 -4.87
C ARG A 118 12.17 9.69 -5.48
N SER A 119 11.74 8.44 -5.65
CA SER A 119 10.44 8.12 -6.25
C SER A 119 9.82 6.87 -5.64
N ASN A 120 8.53 6.62 -5.92
CA ASN A 120 7.88 5.38 -5.49
C ASN A 120 8.59 4.14 -6.05
N ILE A 121 9.15 4.21 -7.26
CA ILE A 121 9.89 3.10 -7.88
C ILE A 121 11.13 2.76 -7.07
N THR A 122 12.00 3.75 -6.81
CA THR A 122 13.27 3.52 -6.09
C THR A 122 13.04 3.03 -4.67
N ARG A 123 12.04 3.58 -3.98
CA ARG A 123 11.66 3.14 -2.62
C ARG A 123 11.17 1.70 -2.60
N THR A 124 10.31 1.36 -3.55
CA THR A 124 9.72 0.02 -3.64
C THR A 124 10.79 -1.02 -3.90
N GLU A 125 11.75 -0.72 -4.78
CA GLU A 125 12.87 -1.61 -5.08
C GLU A 125 13.81 -1.78 -3.89
N ALA A 126 14.11 -0.69 -3.18
CA ALA A 126 14.95 -0.71 -1.99
C ALA A 126 14.41 -1.65 -0.89
N TYR A 127 13.08 -1.67 -0.70
CA TYR A 127 12.45 -2.62 0.22
C TYR A 127 12.61 -4.09 -0.20
N LEU A 128 12.51 -4.40 -1.49
CA LEU A 128 12.74 -5.76 -1.98
C LEU A 128 14.19 -6.17 -1.75
N SER A 129 15.14 -5.30 -2.12
CA SER A 129 16.56 -5.52 -1.91
C SER A 129 16.91 -5.79 -0.43
N CYS A 130 16.32 -5.03 0.51
CA CYS A 130 16.48 -5.31 1.94
C CYS A 130 15.99 -6.71 2.32
N TYR A 131 14.81 -7.10 1.84
CA TYR A 131 14.23 -8.40 2.18
C TYR A 131 15.01 -9.57 1.57
N GLU A 132 15.49 -9.43 0.34
CA GLU A 132 16.28 -10.48 -0.31
C GLU A 132 17.62 -10.70 0.38
N ALA A 133 18.24 -9.63 0.89
CA ALA A 133 19.47 -9.71 1.66
C ALA A 133 19.24 -10.22 3.10
N PHE A 134 18.10 -9.88 3.71
CA PHE A 134 17.76 -10.23 5.10
C PHE A 134 16.29 -10.66 5.21
N PRO A 135 15.96 -11.93 4.87
CA PRO A 135 14.57 -12.42 4.84
C PRO A 135 13.84 -12.41 6.18
N GLU A 136 14.55 -12.26 7.30
CA GLU A 136 13.95 -12.04 8.62
C GLU A 136 13.25 -10.68 8.76
N LEU A 137 13.61 -9.69 7.92
CA LEU A 137 12.98 -8.37 7.88
C LEU A 137 11.61 -8.43 7.17
N HIS A 138 10.65 -9.14 7.75
CA HIS A 138 9.33 -9.35 7.15
C HIS A 138 8.63 -8.05 6.71
N TRP A 139 8.80 -6.97 7.48
CA TRP A 139 8.19 -5.68 7.14
C TRP A 139 8.72 -5.11 5.83
N ALA A 140 9.98 -5.35 5.45
CA ALA A 140 10.54 -4.88 4.19
C ALA A 140 9.76 -5.47 2.99
N PHE A 141 9.49 -6.78 2.99
CA PHE A 141 8.69 -7.37 1.92
C PHE A 141 7.23 -6.90 1.92
N LEU A 142 6.63 -6.73 3.10
CA LEU A 142 5.30 -6.15 3.21
C LEU A 142 5.27 -4.74 2.63
N ALA A 143 6.24 -3.90 2.97
CA ALA A 143 6.37 -2.54 2.49
C ALA A 143 6.59 -2.49 0.96
N HIS A 144 7.40 -3.41 0.40
CA HIS A 144 7.52 -3.58 -1.04
C HIS A 144 6.15 -3.82 -1.70
N MET A 145 5.43 -4.86 -1.25
CA MET A 145 4.14 -5.23 -1.86
C MET A 145 3.07 -4.15 -1.70
N VAL A 146 3.02 -3.46 -0.56
CA VAL A 146 2.09 -2.35 -0.33
C VAL A 146 2.48 -1.11 -1.16
N SER A 147 3.77 -0.79 -1.25
CA SER A 147 4.28 0.36 -2.04
C SER A 147 4.04 0.19 -3.53
N ARG A 148 4.11 -1.05 -4.05
CA ARG A 148 3.68 -1.38 -5.42
C ARG A 148 2.23 -1.00 -5.69
N ASN A 149 1.36 -1.11 -4.68
CA ASN A 149 -0.04 -0.70 -4.81
C ASN A 149 -0.18 0.81 -4.84
N ALA A 150 0.61 1.53 -4.03
CA ALA A 150 0.63 2.98 -4.09
C ALA A 150 1.09 3.49 -5.46
N GLY A 151 2.06 2.83 -6.10
CA GLY A 151 2.53 3.17 -7.44
C GLY A 151 1.41 3.18 -8.48
N TRP A 152 0.66 2.08 -8.62
CA TRP A 152 -0.45 2.05 -9.58
C TRP A 152 -1.63 2.93 -9.20
N ASN A 153 -1.87 3.16 -7.90
CA ASN A 153 -2.86 4.16 -7.48
C ASN A 153 -2.46 5.58 -7.93
N MET A 154 -1.17 5.90 -7.99
CA MET A 154 -0.69 7.19 -8.51
C MET A 154 -0.85 7.29 -10.02
N THR A 155 -0.51 6.24 -10.79
CA THR A 155 -0.59 6.27 -12.26
C THR A 155 -2.01 6.28 -12.77
N ASP A 156 -2.92 5.57 -12.09
CA ASP A 156 -4.32 5.50 -12.50
C ASP A 156 -5.03 6.85 -12.44
N LEU A 157 -4.52 7.80 -11.65
CA LEU A 157 -5.02 9.19 -11.69
C LEU A 157 -4.87 9.84 -13.07
N GLN A 158 -3.95 9.31 -13.89
CA GLN A 158 -3.70 9.69 -15.27
C GLN A 158 -4.07 8.55 -16.26
N GLY A 159 -4.77 7.52 -15.79
CA GLY A 159 -5.28 6.39 -16.58
C GLY A 159 -6.76 6.58 -16.90
N GLY A 160 -7.17 6.21 -18.12
CA GLY A 160 -8.44 6.64 -18.72
C GLY A 160 -9.68 6.44 -17.85
N LEU A 161 -9.80 5.30 -17.15
CA LEU A 161 -10.99 5.02 -16.33
C LEU A 161 -11.18 5.96 -15.13
N LEU A 162 -10.10 6.33 -14.44
CA LEU A 162 -10.18 7.13 -13.21
C LEU A 162 -9.90 8.61 -13.46
N SER A 163 -9.08 8.93 -14.47
CA SER A 163 -8.82 10.31 -14.89
C SER A 163 -10.09 11.02 -15.30
N ASP A 164 -11.03 10.33 -15.94
CA ASP A 164 -12.22 10.96 -16.52
C ASP A 164 -13.37 11.10 -15.52
N LEU A 165 -13.21 10.52 -14.33
CA LEU A 165 -14.18 10.55 -13.22
C LEU A 165 -13.86 11.62 -12.16
N THR A 166 -12.68 12.24 -12.25
CA THR A 166 -12.18 13.20 -11.27
C THR A 166 -11.63 14.43 -11.96
N ASP A 167 -11.61 15.58 -11.28
CA ASP A 167 -10.99 16.78 -11.84
C ASP A 167 -9.46 16.75 -11.66
N SER A 168 -8.76 17.52 -12.50
CA SER A 168 -7.30 17.58 -12.50
C SER A 168 -6.70 18.14 -11.22
N GLU A 169 -7.38 19.06 -10.52
CA GLU A 169 -6.90 19.60 -9.24
C GLU A 169 -6.91 18.50 -8.17
N PHE A 170 -8.01 17.74 -8.08
CA PHE A 170 -8.12 16.62 -7.17
C PHE A 170 -7.08 15.53 -7.47
N GLN A 171 -6.85 15.18 -8.73
CA GLN A 171 -5.82 14.21 -9.13
C GLN A 171 -4.43 14.62 -8.65
N VAL A 172 -4.02 15.87 -8.91
CA VAL A 172 -2.71 16.38 -8.45
C VAL A 172 -2.62 16.37 -6.92
N ASN A 173 -3.69 16.77 -6.22
CA ASN A 173 -3.72 16.75 -4.76
C ASN A 173 -3.65 15.33 -4.18
N LEU A 174 -4.34 14.37 -4.80
CA LEU A 174 -4.31 12.97 -4.41
C LEU A 174 -2.94 12.34 -4.69
N PHE A 175 -2.33 12.64 -5.84
CA PHE A 175 -0.94 12.24 -6.13
C PHE A 175 0.01 12.76 -5.05
N ARG A 176 -0.02 14.08 -4.76
CA ARG A 176 0.82 14.69 -3.73
C ARG A 176 0.61 14.06 -2.35
N PHE A 177 -0.64 13.71 -2.01
CA PHE A 177 -0.97 13.05 -0.76
C PHE A 177 -0.37 11.65 -0.67
N LEU A 178 -0.52 10.84 -1.72
CA LEU A 178 0.05 9.50 -1.79
C LEU A 178 1.58 9.56 -1.76
N GLU A 179 2.19 10.43 -2.57
CA GLU A 179 3.64 10.58 -2.65
C GLU A 179 4.22 11.02 -1.30
N ARG A 180 3.58 12.01 -0.67
CA ARG A 180 4.00 12.49 0.66
C ARG A 180 3.90 11.42 1.73
N CYS A 181 2.84 10.60 1.73
CA CYS A 181 2.73 9.47 2.66
C CYS A 181 3.90 8.50 2.45
N ASN A 182 4.10 8.02 1.22
CA ASN A 182 5.11 7.00 0.93
C ASN A 182 6.54 7.49 1.21
N ALA A 183 6.87 8.73 0.83
CA ALA A 183 8.18 9.31 1.08
C ALA A 183 8.47 9.46 2.58
N LEU A 184 7.48 9.89 3.38
CA LEU A 184 7.64 10.03 4.84
C LEU A 184 7.74 8.69 5.56
N ILE A 185 7.00 7.68 5.11
CA ILE A 185 7.09 6.31 5.63
C ILE A 185 8.50 5.76 5.36
N PHE A 186 8.98 5.91 4.12
CA PHE A 186 10.30 5.41 3.72
C PHE A 186 11.43 6.10 4.47
N GLN A 187 11.37 7.43 4.58
CA GLN A 187 12.37 8.20 5.30
C GLN A 187 12.47 7.85 6.79
N ASP A 188 11.39 7.39 7.41
CA ASP A 188 11.41 6.93 8.80
C ASP A 188 11.85 5.47 8.92
N ALA A 189 11.31 4.57 8.09
CA ALA A 189 11.51 3.13 8.24
C ALA A 189 12.79 2.60 7.59
N TYR A 190 13.14 3.06 6.39
CA TYR A 190 14.30 2.57 5.63
C TYR A 190 15.65 2.76 6.34
N PRO A 191 15.99 3.90 6.98
CA PRO A 191 17.23 4.01 7.74
C PRO A 191 17.32 3.00 8.89
N GLN A 192 16.17 2.60 9.49
CA GLN A 192 16.15 1.58 10.53
C GLN A 192 16.53 0.20 9.98
N LEU A 193 16.02 -0.14 8.79
CA LEU A 193 16.38 -1.38 8.11
C LEU A 193 17.87 -1.40 7.76
N LEU A 194 18.38 -0.31 7.18
CA LEU A 194 19.81 -0.19 6.86
C LEU A 194 20.68 -0.29 8.11
N LEU A 195 20.30 0.36 9.21
CA LEU A 195 21.04 0.29 10.47
C LEU A 195 21.12 -1.14 11.00
N TYR A 196 20.04 -1.93 10.89
CA TYR A 196 20.05 -3.35 11.21
C TYR A 196 20.99 -4.14 10.28
N MET A 197 20.95 -3.89 8.97
CA MET A 197 21.82 -4.55 8.00
C MET A 197 23.30 -4.25 8.27
N HIS A 198 23.63 -3.00 8.61
CA HIS A 198 24.97 -2.61 9.06
C HIS A 198 25.35 -3.31 10.36
N SER A 199 24.46 -3.30 11.36
CA SER A 199 24.68 -4.01 12.64
C SER A 199 25.01 -5.49 12.41
N ARG A 200 24.26 -6.17 11.52
CA ARG A 200 24.49 -7.58 11.18
C ARG A 200 25.84 -7.81 10.48
N LYS A 201 26.26 -6.90 9.60
CA LYS A 201 27.57 -6.97 8.92
C LYS A 201 28.72 -6.76 9.90
N LEU A 202 28.55 -5.89 10.90
CA LEU A 202 29.59 -5.59 11.88
C LEU A 202 29.60 -6.56 13.07
N GLY A 203 28.53 -7.33 13.27
CA GLY A 203 28.39 -8.25 14.39
C GLY A 203 28.04 -7.57 15.72
N GLU A 204 27.62 -6.31 15.71
CA GLU A 204 27.30 -5.53 16.91
C GLU A 204 26.04 -4.67 16.70
N PRO A 205 25.20 -4.48 17.74
CA PRO A 205 23.98 -3.68 17.62
C PRO A 205 24.29 -2.18 17.62
N LEU A 206 23.85 -1.46 16.57
CA LEU A 206 24.06 0.00 16.43
C LEU A 206 22.81 0.84 16.75
N PHE A 207 21.82 0.30 17.45
CA PHE A 207 20.50 0.97 17.58
C PHE A 207 20.50 2.24 18.44
N HIS A 208 21.59 2.54 19.16
CA HIS A 208 21.78 3.85 19.78
C HIS A 208 21.90 4.99 18.76
N LEU A 209 22.16 4.68 17.48
CA LEU A 209 22.19 5.64 16.37
C LEU A 209 20.81 5.95 15.78
N LEU A 210 19.73 5.24 16.18
CA LEU A 210 18.36 5.51 15.72
C LEU A 210 17.94 7.00 15.83
N PRO A 211 18.29 7.74 16.91
CA PRO A 211 17.98 9.16 17.02
C PRO A 211 18.62 10.05 15.94
N CYS A 212 19.78 9.67 15.37
CA CYS A 212 20.43 10.38 14.25
C CYS A 212 19.55 10.38 12.98
N PHE A 213 18.62 9.43 12.88
CA PHE A 213 17.63 9.33 11.80
C PHE A 213 16.25 9.84 12.22
N HIS A 214 16.14 10.47 13.39
CA HIS A 214 14.90 10.98 14.00
C HIS A 214 13.81 9.93 14.23
N VAL A 215 14.22 8.67 14.38
CA VAL A 215 13.32 7.55 14.65
C VAL A 215 12.75 7.70 16.06
N SER A 216 11.46 7.40 16.21
CA SER A 216 10.78 7.47 17.51
C SER A 216 11.45 6.56 18.54
N ALA A 217 11.52 7.03 19.80
CA ALA A 217 11.98 6.20 20.92
C ALA A 217 11.12 4.94 21.11
N PHE A 218 9.93 4.89 20.51
CA PHE A 218 9.10 3.70 20.42
C PHE A 218 9.82 2.50 19.78
N MET A 219 10.68 2.72 18.77
CA MET A 219 11.26 1.62 17.99
C MET A 219 12.47 0.96 18.64
N LEU A 220 13.19 1.68 19.52
CA LEU A 220 14.44 1.18 20.12
C LEU A 220 14.30 -0.18 20.83
N PRO A 221 13.31 -0.41 21.72
CA PRO A 221 13.16 -1.71 22.39
C PRO A 221 12.90 -2.87 21.42
N PHE A 222 12.19 -2.61 20.32
CA PHE A 222 11.87 -3.63 19.33
C PHE A 222 13.09 -4.05 18.53
N TRP A 223 13.94 -3.11 18.14
CA TRP A 223 15.20 -3.41 17.47
C TRP A 223 16.18 -4.17 18.38
N GLN A 224 16.28 -3.77 19.65
CA GLN A 224 17.09 -4.48 20.65
C GLN A 224 16.63 -5.92 20.86
N HIS A 225 15.32 -6.15 20.95
CA HIS A 225 14.76 -7.50 21.06
C HIS A 225 14.99 -8.30 19.77
N PHE A 226 14.70 -7.73 18.60
CA PHE A 226 14.86 -8.41 17.31
C PHE A 226 16.30 -8.81 17.00
N TRP A 227 17.29 -8.04 17.47
CA TRP A 227 18.70 -8.39 17.36
C TRP A 227 19.07 -9.68 18.10
N GLN A 228 18.49 -9.91 19.28
CA GLN A 228 18.72 -11.13 20.06
C GLN A 228 17.94 -12.31 19.48
N GLU A 229 16.78 -12.04 18.89
CA GLU A 229 15.83 -13.04 18.45
C GLU A 229 15.32 -12.75 17.02
N PRO A 230 16.19 -12.84 15.99
CA PRO A 230 15.87 -12.43 14.62
C PRO A 230 14.78 -13.28 13.96
N ASP A 231 14.53 -14.50 14.45
CA ASP A 231 13.42 -15.34 13.99
C ASP A 231 12.03 -14.75 14.34
N HIS A 232 11.97 -13.72 15.21
CA HIS A 232 10.73 -13.06 15.65
C HIS A 232 10.34 -11.83 14.83
N GLY A 233 10.45 -11.92 13.50
CA GLY A 233 10.13 -10.83 12.57
C GLY A 233 8.68 -10.31 12.67
N ALA A 234 7.74 -11.08 13.21
CA ALA A 234 6.36 -10.64 13.42
C ALA A 234 6.24 -9.48 14.42
N MET A 235 6.99 -9.51 15.53
CA MET A 235 6.92 -8.43 16.53
C MET A 235 7.49 -7.13 15.98
N LEU A 236 8.65 -7.19 15.32
CA LEU A 236 9.26 -6.04 14.68
C LEU A 236 8.35 -5.48 13.58
N ALA A 237 7.76 -6.34 12.73
CA ALA A 237 6.85 -5.89 11.68
C ALA A 237 5.60 -5.19 12.23
N VAL A 238 5.00 -5.72 13.30
CA VAL A 238 3.87 -5.04 13.97
C VAL A 238 4.33 -3.71 14.58
N ALA A 239 5.53 -3.64 15.18
CA ALA A 239 6.06 -2.39 15.71
C ALA A 239 6.28 -1.34 14.60
N LEU A 240 6.89 -1.71 13.47
CA LEU A 240 7.08 -0.83 12.32
C LEU A 240 5.73 -0.35 11.75
N ILE A 241 4.71 -1.22 11.63
CA ILE A 241 3.34 -0.82 11.26
C ILE A 241 2.78 0.22 12.24
N LEU A 242 2.92 0.01 13.54
CA LEU A 242 2.45 0.95 14.56
C LEU A 242 3.19 2.30 14.48
N ASN A 243 4.50 2.24 14.28
CA ASN A 243 5.35 3.42 14.17
C ASN A 243 4.98 4.24 12.94
N GLU A 244 4.95 3.60 11.76
CA GLU A 244 4.53 4.18 10.48
C GLU A 244 3.19 4.91 10.60
N GLN A 245 2.17 4.20 11.11
CA GLN A 245 0.81 4.72 11.13
C GLN A 245 0.64 5.90 12.09
N ASN A 246 1.38 5.93 13.22
CA ASN A 246 1.42 7.10 14.10
C ASN A 246 2.31 8.22 13.54
N TYR A 247 3.37 7.89 12.81
CA TYR A 247 4.28 8.85 12.19
C TYR A 247 3.56 9.72 11.16
N ILE A 248 2.78 9.10 10.26
CA ILE A 248 2.00 9.80 9.24
C ILE A 248 0.75 10.49 9.77
N GLU A 249 0.21 10.06 10.92
CA GLU A 249 -1.02 10.61 11.48
C GLU A 249 -0.90 12.12 11.69
N GLY A 250 0.12 12.56 12.43
CA GLY A 250 0.32 13.97 12.71
C GLY A 250 1.08 14.75 11.62
N ARG A 251 1.61 14.08 10.60
CA ARG A 251 2.40 14.72 9.52
C ARG A 251 1.67 14.85 8.20
N VAL A 252 0.64 14.02 7.98
CA VAL A 252 -0.11 13.99 6.73
C VAL A 252 -1.61 13.88 6.98
N ALA A 253 -2.06 12.93 7.81
CA ALA A 253 -3.50 12.69 7.97
C ALA A 253 -4.22 13.87 8.66
N GLN A 254 -3.54 14.53 9.60
CA GLN A 254 -4.03 15.74 10.30
C GLN A 254 -3.53 17.05 9.68
N ASP A 255 -2.75 16.99 8.60
CA ASP A 255 -2.27 18.19 7.92
C ASP A 255 -3.46 18.96 7.30
N PRO A 256 -3.61 20.28 7.57
CA PRO A 256 -4.76 21.05 7.07
C PRO A 256 -4.89 21.05 5.54
N TYR A 257 -3.78 21.04 4.81
CA TYR A 257 -3.77 21.02 3.34
C TYR A 257 -4.39 19.71 2.84
N PHE A 258 -3.87 18.56 3.26
CA PHE A 258 -4.37 17.26 2.79
C PHE A 258 -5.76 16.94 3.32
N ARG A 259 -6.06 17.37 4.55
CA ARG A 259 -7.38 17.14 5.14
C ARG A 259 -8.49 17.89 4.39
N SER A 260 -8.22 19.11 3.92
CA SER A 260 -9.20 19.91 3.17
C SER A 260 -9.29 19.51 1.70
N ARG A 261 -8.15 19.29 1.03
CA ARG A 261 -8.10 19.05 -0.41
C ARG A 261 -8.25 17.59 -0.83
N VAL A 262 -8.01 16.64 0.07
CA VAL A 262 -8.09 15.20 -0.24
C VAL A 262 -9.07 14.49 0.68
N LEU A 263 -8.78 14.37 1.98
CA LEU A 263 -9.51 13.46 2.88
C LEU A 263 -10.98 13.84 3.10
N LYS A 264 -11.32 15.13 3.01
CA LYS A 264 -12.71 15.60 3.09
C LYS A 264 -13.36 15.82 1.72
N HIS A 265 -12.61 15.66 0.63
CA HIS A 265 -13.11 15.90 -0.71
C HIS A 265 -14.22 14.89 -1.07
N PRO A 266 -15.31 15.30 -1.74
CA PRO A 266 -16.38 14.38 -2.14
C PRO A 266 -15.87 13.24 -3.03
N TYR A 267 -14.93 13.49 -3.94
CA TYR A 267 -14.33 12.44 -4.76
C TYR A 267 -13.58 11.40 -3.93
N PHE A 268 -12.90 11.81 -2.86
CA PHE A 268 -12.24 10.86 -1.98
C PHE A 268 -13.26 9.97 -1.26
N ARG A 269 -14.37 10.53 -0.79
CA ARG A 269 -15.45 9.72 -0.19
C ARG A 269 -16.10 8.77 -1.21
N LEU A 270 -16.29 9.22 -2.45
CA LEU A 270 -16.74 8.36 -3.53
C LEU A 270 -15.72 7.23 -3.80
N HIS A 271 -14.43 7.55 -3.78
CA HIS A 271 -13.33 6.60 -3.91
C HIS A 271 -13.37 5.54 -2.79
N GLU A 272 -13.58 5.96 -1.54
CA GLU A 272 -13.75 5.06 -0.39
C GLU A 272 -15.03 4.21 -0.48
N LEU A 273 -16.17 4.81 -0.85
CA LEU A 273 -17.47 4.13 -0.96
C LEU A 273 -17.49 3.11 -2.10
N ALA A 274 -16.86 3.44 -3.23
CA ALA A 274 -16.67 2.52 -4.34
C ALA A 274 -15.55 1.50 -4.09
N ARG A 275 -14.95 1.51 -2.88
CA ARG A 275 -13.97 0.54 -2.37
C ARG A 275 -12.63 0.53 -3.12
N PHE A 276 -12.23 1.64 -3.74
CA PHE A 276 -11.02 1.71 -4.56
C PHE A 276 -9.72 1.57 -3.77
N ASN A 277 -9.80 1.64 -2.45
CA ASN A 277 -8.70 1.39 -1.52
C ASN A 277 -8.42 -0.12 -1.38
N GLN A 278 -8.14 -0.81 -2.48
CA GLN A 278 -7.72 -2.21 -2.45
C GLN A 278 -6.20 -2.30 -2.42
N ILE A 279 -5.67 -3.18 -1.59
CA ILE A 279 -4.26 -3.57 -1.60
C ILE A 279 -4.22 -5.02 -2.06
N LEU A 280 -3.53 -5.26 -3.17
CA LEU A 280 -3.53 -6.50 -3.93
C LEU A 280 -2.12 -7.07 -4.02
N PHE A 281 -2.01 -8.39 -3.94
CA PHE A 281 -0.78 -9.18 -4.09
C PHE A 281 -1.01 -10.20 -5.21
N PRO A 282 -0.38 -9.99 -6.39
CA PRO A 282 -0.44 -10.98 -7.45
C PRO A 282 0.25 -12.28 -7.05
N LEU A 283 -0.41 -13.41 -7.30
CA LEU A 283 0.07 -14.73 -6.93
C LEU A 283 0.61 -15.52 -8.15
N GLY A 284 1.27 -14.88 -9.12
CA GLY A 284 1.74 -15.60 -10.30
C GLY A 284 2.82 -14.86 -11.10
N GLN A 285 3.57 -15.62 -11.89
CA GLN A 285 4.60 -15.09 -12.79
C GLN A 285 4.00 -14.65 -14.13
N THR A 286 4.63 -13.66 -14.76
CA THR A 286 4.19 -13.10 -16.05
C THR A 286 4.22 -14.14 -17.18
N GLU A 287 5.17 -15.08 -17.14
CA GLU A 287 5.37 -16.10 -18.18
C GLU A 287 4.21 -17.08 -18.35
N ALA A 288 3.48 -17.40 -17.28
CA ALA A 288 2.31 -18.28 -17.35
C ALA A 288 1.16 -17.65 -18.16
N VAL A 289 1.16 -16.32 -18.30
CA VAL A 289 0.16 -15.54 -19.07
C VAL A 289 0.60 -15.34 -20.51
N THR A 290 1.92 -15.34 -20.81
CA THR A 290 2.46 -15.09 -22.16
C THR A 290 2.73 -16.36 -22.99
N ARG A 291 2.79 -17.56 -22.39
CA ARG A 291 3.02 -18.84 -23.12
C ARG A 291 1.80 -19.39 -23.85
N GLY A 292 0.97 -18.53 -24.46
CA GLY A 292 -0.05 -18.95 -25.43
C GLY A 292 -1.02 -20.02 -24.94
N VAL A 293 -1.29 -20.10 -23.63
CA VAL A 293 -2.42 -20.87 -23.13
C VAL A 293 -3.67 -20.23 -23.75
N ASP A 294 -4.37 -20.99 -24.59
CA ASP A 294 -5.57 -20.54 -25.28
C ASP A 294 -6.56 -19.91 -24.28
N PRO A 295 -6.75 -18.58 -24.29
CA PRO A 295 -7.69 -17.90 -23.38
C PRO A 295 -9.14 -18.28 -23.66
N PHE A 296 -9.42 -18.88 -24.84
CA PHE A 296 -10.74 -19.25 -25.32
C PHE A 296 -11.05 -20.75 -25.15
N GLY A 297 -10.16 -21.52 -24.51
CA GLY A 297 -10.45 -22.88 -24.09
C GLY A 297 -11.63 -22.89 -23.12
N THR A 298 -12.75 -23.45 -23.56
CA THR A 298 -14.11 -23.38 -22.99
C THR A 298 -14.33 -23.95 -21.57
N SER A 299 -13.28 -24.07 -20.74
CA SER A 299 -13.37 -24.80 -19.46
C SER A 299 -12.76 -24.11 -18.22
N HIS A 300 -12.26 -22.87 -18.27
CA HIS A 300 -11.69 -22.25 -17.06
C HIS A 300 -12.32 -20.91 -16.68
N LYS A 301 -13.21 -20.95 -15.67
CA LYS A 301 -13.71 -19.79 -14.91
C LYS A 301 -12.60 -19.21 -13.99
N LEU A 302 -11.61 -18.49 -14.55
CA LEU A 302 -10.61 -17.57 -13.94
C LEU A 302 -9.82 -17.82 -12.62
N PRO A 303 -8.63 -17.16 -12.40
CA PRO A 303 -7.75 -16.44 -13.34
C PRO A 303 -6.33 -17.04 -13.51
N LEU A 304 -5.67 -16.77 -14.65
CA LEU A 304 -4.25 -17.11 -14.87
C LEU A 304 -3.29 -16.37 -13.91
N ARG A 305 -3.74 -15.28 -13.26
CA ARG A 305 -3.00 -14.61 -12.18
C ARG A 305 -3.92 -14.24 -11.01
N PRO A 306 -4.11 -15.15 -10.04
CA PRO A 306 -4.93 -14.88 -8.86
C PRO A 306 -4.40 -13.70 -8.07
N LEU A 307 -5.31 -12.86 -7.57
CA LEU A 307 -5.00 -11.75 -6.70
C LEU A 307 -5.43 -12.11 -5.27
N ALA A 308 -4.50 -12.05 -4.33
CA ALA A 308 -4.85 -11.97 -2.92
C ALA A 308 -4.89 -10.51 -2.48
N GLY A 309 -5.63 -10.16 -1.44
CA GLY A 309 -5.61 -8.79 -0.96
C GLY A 309 -6.66 -8.47 0.07
N LEU A 310 -6.79 -7.18 0.38
CA LEU A 310 -7.82 -6.66 1.27
C LEU A 310 -8.34 -5.32 0.75
N THR A 311 -9.63 -5.05 0.96
CA THR A 311 -10.14 -3.68 0.90
C THR A 311 -9.85 -2.98 2.22
N ILE A 312 -9.16 -1.84 2.16
CA ILE A 312 -8.83 -1.04 3.33
C ILE A 312 -10.03 -0.16 3.70
N PRO A 313 -10.52 -0.22 4.95
CA PRO A 313 -11.56 0.69 5.44
C PRO A 313 -11.03 2.12 5.60
N ARG A 314 -11.92 3.06 5.98
CA ARG A 314 -11.67 4.51 5.99
C ARG A 314 -10.26 4.94 6.39
N PHE A 315 -9.59 5.71 5.53
CA PHE A 315 -8.21 6.14 5.74
C PHE A 315 -8.09 7.14 6.91
N ASP A 316 -9.14 7.88 7.23
CA ASP A 316 -9.17 8.87 8.32
C ASP A 316 -8.98 8.27 9.73
N SER A 317 -9.13 6.95 9.88
CA SER A 317 -9.04 6.26 11.17
C SER A 317 -7.69 5.59 11.36
N LEU A 318 -6.86 6.13 12.26
CA LEU A 318 -5.60 5.50 12.68
C LEU A 318 -5.77 4.04 13.09
N THR A 319 -6.79 3.72 13.89
CA THR A 319 -7.05 2.34 14.33
C THR A 319 -7.35 1.43 13.14
N ALA A 320 -8.11 1.93 12.16
CA ALA A 320 -8.45 1.17 10.96
C ALA A 320 -7.21 0.91 10.11
N ARG A 321 -6.35 1.91 9.92
CA ARG A 321 -5.09 1.75 9.18
C ARG A 321 -4.11 0.79 9.88
N ILE A 322 -3.98 0.86 11.20
CA ILE A 322 -3.17 -0.11 11.96
C ILE A 322 -3.71 -1.54 11.79
N LYS A 323 -5.04 -1.72 11.90
CA LYS A 323 -5.67 -3.04 11.71
C LYS A 323 -5.44 -3.57 10.28
N ALA A 324 -5.56 -2.68 9.28
CA ALA A 324 -5.29 -3.01 7.88
C ALA A 324 -3.84 -3.48 7.69
N GLY A 325 -2.84 -2.71 8.16
CA GLY A 325 -1.43 -3.09 8.07
C GLY A 325 -1.15 -4.46 8.70
N LYS A 326 -1.70 -4.71 9.90
CA LYS A 326 -1.58 -6.03 10.56
C LYS A 326 -2.27 -7.16 9.80
N SER A 327 -3.41 -6.88 9.18
CA SER A 327 -4.14 -7.89 8.39
C SER A 327 -3.41 -8.21 7.08
N LEU A 328 -2.78 -7.20 6.45
CA LEU A 328 -1.92 -7.40 5.28
C LEU A 328 -0.66 -8.20 5.63
N TYR A 329 -0.06 -7.93 6.81
CA TYR A 329 1.00 -8.78 7.35
C TYR A 329 0.51 -10.24 7.51
N GLY A 330 -0.65 -10.43 8.15
CA GLY A 330 -1.23 -11.75 8.36
C GLY A 330 -1.58 -12.47 7.06
N LEU A 331 -2.00 -11.74 6.04
CA LEU A 331 -2.21 -12.26 4.68
C LEU A 331 -0.90 -12.74 4.06
N LEU A 332 0.12 -11.88 4.05
CA LEU A 332 1.37 -12.12 3.32
C LEU A 332 2.28 -13.15 3.99
N PHE A 333 2.33 -13.16 5.32
CA PHE A 333 3.24 -14.02 6.09
C PHE A 333 2.52 -15.15 6.85
N GLY A 334 1.19 -15.21 6.81
CA GLY A 334 0.42 -16.23 7.55
C GLY A 334 0.11 -17.48 6.74
N TYR A 335 0.30 -17.41 5.43
CA TYR A 335 0.00 -18.47 4.48
C TYR A 335 1.22 -18.67 3.56
N GLU A 336 1.72 -19.90 3.51
CA GLU A 336 2.94 -20.24 2.79
C GLU A 336 2.79 -19.98 1.29
N GLU A 337 1.67 -20.41 0.71
CA GLU A 337 1.41 -20.23 -0.72
C GLU A 337 1.25 -18.76 -1.11
N VAL A 338 0.64 -17.93 -0.26
CA VAL A 338 0.54 -16.48 -0.51
C VAL A 338 1.94 -15.87 -0.49
N HIS A 339 2.74 -16.15 0.53
CA HIS A 339 4.11 -15.65 0.66
C HIS A 339 4.97 -16.04 -0.55
N ARG A 340 5.01 -17.34 -0.85
CA ARG A 340 5.82 -17.92 -1.93
C ARG A 340 5.47 -17.33 -3.29
N ARG A 341 4.17 -17.25 -3.60
CA ARG A 341 3.69 -16.78 -4.91
C ARG A 341 3.83 -15.26 -5.06
N ALA A 342 3.58 -14.49 -4.00
CA ALA A 342 3.82 -13.04 -4.01
C ALA A 342 5.32 -12.72 -4.16
N LEU A 343 6.20 -13.49 -3.52
CA LEU A 343 7.65 -13.29 -3.65
C LEU A 343 8.14 -13.64 -5.06
N ALA A 344 7.65 -14.75 -5.63
CA ALA A 344 7.93 -15.11 -7.02
C ALA A 344 7.44 -14.03 -8.01
N PHE A 345 6.30 -13.40 -7.73
CA PHE A 345 5.81 -12.25 -8.47
C PHE A 345 6.78 -11.06 -8.39
N ALA A 346 7.12 -10.63 -7.17
CA ALA A 346 7.99 -9.48 -6.93
C ALA A 346 9.35 -9.63 -7.65
N ARG A 347 9.93 -10.83 -7.64
CA ARG A 347 11.20 -11.16 -8.31
C ARG A 347 11.12 -11.17 -9.84
N SER A 348 9.98 -11.57 -10.40
CA SER A 348 9.83 -11.75 -11.85
C SER A 348 9.23 -10.55 -12.57
N THR A 349 8.72 -9.56 -11.82
CA THR A 349 8.05 -8.40 -12.38
C THR A 349 8.71 -7.13 -11.84
N PRO A 350 9.47 -6.39 -12.65
CA PRO A 350 10.00 -5.09 -12.26
C PRO A 350 8.89 -4.10 -11.90
N HIS A 351 9.12 -3.22 -10.93
CA HIS A 351 8.13 -2.21 -10.57
C HIS A 351 8.26 -0.95 -11.42
N ARG A 352 7.18 -0.58 -12.10
CA ARG A 352 7.03 0.64 -12.92
C ARG A 352 5.84 1.49 -12.49
N GLY A 353 5.12 1.07 -11.46
CA GLY A 353 3.91 1.73 -10.98
C GLY A 353 2.69 1.50 -11.86
N SER A 354 2.64 0.52 -12.76
CA SER A 354 1.48 0.32 -13.65
C SER A 354 0.61 -0.87 -13.22
N ARG A 355 -0.72 -0.80 -13.44
CA ARG A 355 -1.60 -1.97 -13.26
C ARG A 355 -1.35 -3.10 -14.27
N SER A 356 -0.68 -2.81 -15.39
CA SER A 356 -0.25 -3.86 -16.34
C SER A 356 0.70 -4.87 -15.67
N GLU A 357 1.41 -4.48 -14.61
CA GLU A 357 2.22 -5.41 -13.82
C GLU A 357 1.36 -6.44 -13.08
N TYR A 358 0.13 -6.10 -12.71
CA TYR A 358 -0.79 -6.96 -11.98
C TYR A 358 -1.61 -7.79 -12.95
N TRP A 359 -2.15 -7.17 -14.00
CA TRP A 359 -3.07 -7.80 -14.93
C TRP A 359 -2.76 -7.42 -16.39
N PRO A 360 -1.70 -7.98 -17.00
CA PRO A 360 -1.27 -7.60 -18.35
C PRO A 360 -2.29 -7.98 -19.45
N ALA A 361 -3.24 -8.86 -19.14
CA ALA A 361 -4.35 -9.21 -20.02
C ALA A 361 -5.47 -8.16 -20.05
N LEU A 362 -5.54 -7.26 -19.05
CA LEU A 362 -6.56 -6.21 -18.96
C LEU A 362 -5.97 -4.82 -19.14
N PHE A 363 -4.72 -4.60 -18.74
CA PHE A 363 -4.09 -3.29 -18.78
C PHE A 363 -2.88 -3.27 -19.70
N THR A 364 -2.65 -2.12 -20.33
CA THR A 364 -1.43 -1.80 -21.07
C THR A 364 -0.88 -0.45 -20.62
N ALA A 365 0.44 -0.32 -20.60
CA ALA A 365 1.12 0.96 -20.42
C ALA A 365 1.30 1.71 -21.75
N ASP A 366 1.08 1.04 -22.89
CA ASP A 366 1.14 1.66 -24.21
C ASP A 366 -0.20 2.34 -24.53
N LYS A 367 -0.15 3.67 -24.67
CA LYS A 367 -1.33 4.47 -25.01
C LYS A 367 -1.90 4.14 -26.41
N GLN A 368 -1.07 3.67 -27.33
CA GLN A 368 -1.50 3.30 -28.68
C GLN A 368 -2.29 1.98 -28.69
N GLU A 369 -1.95 1.05 -27.79
CA GLU A 369 -2.65 -0.22 -27.63
C GLU A 369 -3.88 -0.14 -26.71
N ALA A 370 -4.13 1.03 -26.11
CA ALA A 370 -5.20 1.21 -25.17
C ALA A 370 -6.53 1.57 -25.85
N ILE A 371 -7.65 1.19 -25.21
CA ILE A 371 -8.97 1.70 -25.58
C ILE A 371 -8.98 3.21 -25.38
N ASN A 372 -9.39 3.94 -26.42
CA ASN A 372 -9.47 5.40 -26.44
C ASN A 372 -10.92 5.87 -26.73
N SER A 373 -11.94 5.20 -26.19
CA SER A 373 -13.35 5.48 -26.53
C SER A 373 -14.28 5.16 -25.38
N GLY A 374 -15.25 6.02 -25.05
CA GLY A 374 -16.24 5.90 -23.95
C GLY A 374 -17.21 4.69 -23.99
N LYS A 375 -16.69 3.50 -24.29
CA LYS A 375 -17.36 2.19 -24.36
C LYS A 375 -16.58 1.14 -23.56
N GLU A 376 -15.68 1.55 -22.68
CA GLU A 376 -14.82 0.68 -21.88
C GLU A 376 -15.64 -0.31 -21.06
N SER A 377 -16.83 0.08 -20.58
CA SER A 377 -17.71 -0.84 -19.85
C SER A 377 -18.25 -1.96 -20.73
N SER A 378 -18.61 -1.66 -21.99
CA SER A 378 -19.13 -2.69 -22.89
C SER A 378 -18.04 -3.70 -23.23
N VAL A 379 -16.81 -3.23 -23.41
CA VAL A 379 -15.64 -4.08 -23.73
C VAL A 379 -15.25 -4.98 -22.55
N LEU A 380 -15.32 -4.48 -21.30
CA LEU A 380 -15.05 -5.28 -20.10
C LEU A 380 -16.13 -6.34 -19.79
N MET A 381 -17.36 -6.13 -20.26
CA MET A 381 -18.48 -7.08 -20.07
C MET A 381 -18.55 -8.14 -21.17
N GLU A 382 -18.05 -7.85 -22.37
CA GLU A 382 -18.03 -8.80 -23.50
C GLU A 382 -17.01 -9.91 -23.31
N SER A 383 -15.87 -9.58 -22.70
CA SER A 383 -14.83 -10.55 -22.47
C SER A 383 -14.13 -10.33 -21.15
N GLU A 384 -13.82 -11.49 -20.62
CA GLU A 384 -13.07 -11.66 -19.41
C GLU A 384 -11.59 -11.23 -19.65
N TRP A 385 -11.17 -11.21 -20.91
CA TRP A 385 -9.85 -10.83 -21.40
C TRP A 385 -9.98 -9.72 -22.44
N LEU A 386 -9.07 -8.77 -22.45
CA LEU A 386 -9.06 -7.75 -23.50
C LEU A 386 -8.00 -8.08 -24.56
N PRO A 387 -8.37 -8.19 -25.85
CA PRO A 387 -7.40 -8.48 -26.90
C PRO A 387 -6.38 -7.33 -27.00
N SER A 388 -5.19 -7.65 -27.53
CA SER A 388 -4.16 -6.62 -27.78
C SER A 388 -4.76 -5.50 -28.64
N GLY A 389 -4.47 -4.24 -28.29
CA GLY A 389 -5.07 -3.07 -28.95
C GLY A 389 -6.41 -2.61 -28.38
N ASN A 390 -7.01 -3.37 -27.44
CA ASN A 390 -8.23 -2.98 -26.73
C ASN A 390 -8.08 -3.11 -25.21
N ARG A 391 -6.88 -2.89 -24.65
CA ARG A 391 -6.66 -2.97 -23.19
C ARG A 391 -6.91 -1.63 -22.50
N LEU A 392 -7.13 -1.64 -21.19
CA LEU A 392 -7.27 -0.43 -20.40
C LEU A 392 -5.92 0.26 -20.22
N TYR A 393 -5.90 1.58 -20.36
CA TYR A 393 -4.69 2.35 -20.15
C TYR A 393 -4.33 2.45 -18.67
N SER A 394 -3.12 2.00 -18.29
CA SER A 394 -2.50 2.27 -17.00
C SER A 394 -1.02 2.59 -17.22
N PRO A 395 -0.63 3.87 -17.22
CA PRO A 395 0.72 4.30 -17.59
C PRO A 395 1.78 3.82 -16.60
N ALA A 396 3.05 3.91 -16.99
CA ALA A 396 4.17 3.82 -16.05
C ALA A 396 4.33 5.14 -15.29
N LEU A 397 4.75 5.09 -14.02
CA LEU A 397 4.83 6.26 -13.13
C LEU A 397 5.68 7.39 -13.72
N GLU A 398 6.87 7.05 -14.21
CA GLU A 398 7.83 8.01 -14.77
C GLU A 398 7.30 8.72 -16.03
N SER A 399 6.30 8.15 -16.71
CA SER A 399 5.70 8.75 -17.91
C SER A 399 4.65 9.82 -17.60
N VAL A 400 4.13 9.85 -16.37
CA VAL A 400 3.00 10.72 -15.99
C VAL A 400 3.26 11.60 -14.77
N TRP A 401 4.23 11.24 -13.93
CA TRP A 401 4.60 12.01 -12.75
C TRP A 401 6.11 12.18 -12.66
N GLN A 402 6.53 13.39 -12.31
CA GLN A 402 7.93 13.73 -12.07
C GLN A 402 8.30 13.51 -10.60
N ASP A 403 9.58 13.26 -10.35
CA ASP A 403 10.14 13.22 -8.99
C ASP A 403 9.81 14.52 -8.26
N THR A 404 9.18 14.40 -7.09
CA THR A 404 8.73 15.55 -6.30
C THR A 404 9.75 15.83 -5.19
N PRO A 405 10.27 17.06 -5.06
CA PRO A 405 11.20 17.40 -4.00
C PRO A 405 10.60 17.15 -2.60
N ALA A 406 11.44 16.71 -1.66
CA ALA A 406 11.01 16.50 -0.30
C ALA A 406 10.60 17.84 0.37
N GLY A 407 9.32 17.98 0.70
CA GLY A 407 8.83 19.11 1.50
C GLY A 407 9.33 19.03 2.96
N PRO A 408 9.33 20.17 3.70
CA PRO A 408 9.81 20.23 5.08
C PRO A 408 9.05 19.27 5.99
N ILE A 409 9.73 18.69 6.97
CA ILE A 409 9.18 17.62 7.81
C ILE A 409 9.10 18.09 9.24
N PRO A 410 7.89 18.14 9.84
CA PRO A 410 7.76 18.39 11.27
C PRO A 410 8.57 17.37 12.08
N ARG A 411 9.55 17.85 12.84
CA ARG A 411 10.42 17.03 13.69
C ARG A 411 9.88 17.00 15.11
N TYR A 412 9.33 15.84 15.49
CA TYR A 412 8.90 15.55 16.86
C TYR A 412 8.75 14.03 17.02
N ASP A 413 8.99 13.54 18.23
CA ASP A 413 8.64 12.17 18.59
C ASP A 413 7.14 12.08 18.91
N TRP A 414 6.42 11.22 18.20
CA TRP A 414 4.99 10.97 18.39
C TRP A 414 4.70 10.15 19.65
N TYR A 415 5.68 9.40 20.16
CA TYR A 415 5.48 8.46 21.27
C TYR A 415 5.51 9.14 22.64
N ARG A 416 4.41 9.83 22.97
CA ARG A 416 4.23 10.58 24.24
C ARG A 416 3.29 9.91 25.24
N SER A 417 2.64 8.83 24.84
CA SER A 417 1.61 8.16 25.63
C SER A 417 1.60 6.66 25.40
N SER A 418 1.40 5.91 26.49
CA SER A 418 1.25 4.45 26.43
C SER A 418 -0.10 3.99 25.88
N ALA A 419 -1.06 4.91 25.63
CA ALA A 419 -2.38 4.56 25.12
C ALA A 419 -2.34 3.79 23.79
N LYS A 420 -1.32 4.03 22.96
CA LYS A 420 -1.14 3.38 21.65
C LYS A 420 -0.71 1.90 21.77
N LEU A 421 -0.16 1.49 22.93
CA LEU A 421 0.30 0.11 23.17
C LEU A 421 -0.83 -0.92 23.12
N ARG A 422 -2.09 -0.49 23.27
CA ARG A 422 -3.26 -1.37 23.09
C ARG A 422 -3.32 -2.05 21.72
N HIS A 423 -2.69 -1.43 20.71
CA HIS A 423 -2.64 -1.93 19.34
C HIS A 423 -1.47 -2.90 19.08
N PHE A 424 -0.45 -2.92 19.96
CA PHE A 424 0.67 -3.87 19.86
C PHE A 424 0.19 -5.23 20.35
N ARG A 425 -0.32 -6.04 19.43
CA ARG A 425 -0.88 -7.38 19.65
C ARG A 425 -0.50 -8.25 18.47
N GLU A 426 -0.61 -9.57 18.63
CA GLU A 426 -0.40 -10.51 17.53
C GLU A 426 -1.30 -10.15 16.33
N PRO A 427 -0.80 -10.23 15.09
CA PRO A 427 -1.60 -9.99 13.89
C PRO A 427 -2.60 -11.12 13.65
N ASP A 428 -3.77 -10.77 13.12
CA ASP A 428 -4.80 -11.74 12.75
C ASP A 428 -4.53 -12.27 11.34
N ARG A 429 -4.83 -13.54 11.11
CA ARG A 429 -4.85 -14.13 9.77
C ARG A 429 -6.23 -13.92 9.14
N PRO A 430 -6.36 -13.15 8.04
CA PRO A 430 -7.64 -13.02 7.36
C PRO A 430 -8.06 -14.37 6.79
N LEU A 431 -9.36 -14.61 6.64
CA LEU A 431 -9.88 -15.84 6.03
C LEU A 431 -10.12 -15.66 4.54
N LEU A 432 -10.85 -14.61 4.14
CA LEU A 432 -11.07 -14.31 2.73
C LEU A 432 -9.81 -13.63 2.17
N LEU A 433 -9.09 -14.33 1.30
CA LEU A 433 -7.81 -13.90 0.74
C LEU A 433 -7.97 -13.45 -0.70
N ASP A 434 -8.72 -14.21 -1.49
CA ASP A 434 -8.94 -13.93 -2.91
C ASP A 434 -9.67 -12.58 -3.07
N MET A 435 -9.09 -11.77 -3.95
CA MET A 435 -9.60 -10.47 -4.36
C MET A 435 -9.80 -10.42 -5.88
N THR A 436 -9.56 -11.50 -6.63
CA THR A 436 -9.65 -11.49 -8.10
C THR A 436 -11.03 -11.02 -8.56
N HIS A 437 -12.08 -11.72 -8.13
CA HIS A 437 -13.45 -11.41 -8.56
C HIS A 437 -13.92 -10.07 -7.98
N ALA A 438 -13.55 -9.78 -6.73
CA ALA A 438 -13.90 -8.52 -6.09
C ALA A 438 -13.24 -7.31 -6.76
N HIS A 439 -12.01 -7.46 -7.25
CA HIS A 439 -11.30 -6.43 -7.99
C HIS A 439 -11.86 -6.25 -9.39
N ARG A 440 -12.16 -7.34 -10.09
CA ARG A 440 -12.80 -7.30 -11.41
C ARG A 440 -14.17 -6.61 -11.36
N ALA A 441 -15.04 -7.03 -10.46
CA ALA A 441 -16.37 -6.44 -10.30
C ALA A 441 -16.31 -4.95 -9.90
N GLN A 442 -15.20 -4.50 -9.32
CA GLN A 442 -14.96 -3.08 -9.10
C GLN A 442 -14.58 -2.37 -10.39
N LEU A 443 -13.65 -2.91 -11.18
CA LEU A 443 -13.25 -2.32 -12.46
C LEU A 443 -14.44 -2.15 -13.41
N GLU A 444 -15.33 -3.13 -13.48
CA GLU A 444 -16.57 -3.05 -14.27
C GLU A 444 -17.46 -1.88 -13.81
N LYS A 445 -17.63 -1.70 -12.49
CA LYS A 445 -18.39 -0.56 -11.95
C LYS A 445 -17.75 0.78 -12.28
N THR A 446 -16.42 0.85 -12.24
CA THR A 446 -15.68 2.06 -12.62
C THR A 446 -15.88 2.38 -14.09
N ALA A 447 -15.77 1.38 -14.95
CA ALA A 447 -15.99 1.55 -16.38
C ALA A 447 -17.43 1.96 -16.69
N MET A 448 -18.43 1.40 -16.00
CA MET A 448 -19.83 1.84 -16.16
C MET A 448 -20.00 3.32 -15.76
N ALA A 449 -19.37 3.76 -14.67
CA ALA A 449 -19.41 5.16 -14.26
C ALA A 449 -18.71 6.06 -15.30
N HIS A 450 -17.58 5.60 -15.83
CA HIS A 450 -16.79 6.27 -16.88
C HIS A 450 -17.64 6.50 -18.14
N ASP A 451 -18.25 5.45 -18.68
CA ASP A 451 -19.07 5.52 -19.89
C ASP A 451 -20.27 6.48 -19.71
N VAL A 452 -20.91 6.48 -18.52
CA VAL A 452 -21.99 7.42 -18.20
C VAL A 452 -21.50 8.87 -18.17
N SER A 453 -20.28 9.12 -17.67
CA SER A 453 -19.67 10.45 -17.67
C SER A 453 -19.45 10.95 -19.10
N HIS A 454 -18.85 10.12 -19.95
CA HIS A 454 -18.63 10.40 -21.37
C HIS A 454 -19.94 10.67 -22.13
N MET A 455 -20.99 9.88 -21.89
CA MET A 455 -22.31 10.10 -22.51
C MET A 455 -22.95 11.44 -22.11
N LYS A 456 -22.67 11.95 -20.89
CA LYS A 456 -23.17 13.26 -20.45
C LYS A 456 -22.39 14.41 -21.07
N GLN A 457 -21.08 14.26 -21.23
CA GLN A 457 -20.22 15.25 -21.87
C GLN A 457 -20.45 15.35 -23.39
N ALA A 458 -20.86 14.24 -24.02
CA ALA A 458 -21.17 14.18 -25.45
C ALA A 458 -22.57 14.72 -25.84
N ARG A 459 -23.38 15.20 -24.88
CA ARG A 459 -24.67 15.84 -25.17
C ARG A 459 -24.47 17.36 -25.31
N PRO A 460 -24.92 17.97 -26.43
CA PRO A 460 -24.69 19.38 -26.73
C PRO A 460 -25.39 20.33 -25.77
#